data_AF-A0A8J5JCK9-F1
#
_entry.id   AF-A0A8J5JCK9-F1
#
_cell.length_a   1.000
_cell.length_b   1.000
_cell.length_c   1.000
_cell.angle_alpha   90.00
_cell.angle_beta   90.00
_cell.angle_gamma   90.00
#
_symmetry.space_group_name_H-M   'P 1'
#
loop_
_entity.id
_entity.type
_entity.pdbx_description
1 polymer ?
#
loop_
_entity_poly.entity_id
_entity_poly.type
_entity_poly.pdbx_seq_one_letter_code
_entity_poly.pdbx_strand_id
1 'polypeptide(L)'
;MHVVDSTRRDNIISFSEASWRKFVSSAHLWKYLDTRESEVAKDSINRYELELVQSFEALHAKIPEVKIVGYHRKFYMRFTDKTKIDRARKKHDERLAHISELGGYIEQAILI
;
A
#
# COMPACT_ATOMS: atom_id res chain seq x y z
N MET A 1 -1.02 7.11 5.54
CA MET A 1 0.04 6.47 6.35
C MET A 1 1.27 7.30 6.09
N HIS A 2 1.73 8.05 7.09
CA HIS A 2 2.91 8.87 6.92
C HIS A 2 4.08 8.03 7.40
N VAL A 3 5.01 7.73 6.50
CA VAL A 3 6.40 7.52 6.92
C VAL A 3 6.81 8.88 7.47
N VAL A 4 6.80 9.00 8.79
CA VAL A 4 7.07 10.29 9.43
C VAL A 4 8.57 10.45 9.50
N ASP A 5 9.07 11.44 8.78
CA ASP A 5 10.37 12.03 9.08
C ASP A 5 10.29 12.60 10.49
N SER A 6 11.23 12.18 11.34
CA SER A 6 11.38 12.45 12.79
C SER A 6 11.19 13.87 13.31
N THR A 7 10.92 14.84 12.43
CA THR A 7 10.64 16.24 12.78
C THR A 7 9.29 16.44 13.48
N ARG A 8 8.35 15.49 13.40
CA ARG A 8 7.08 15.50 14.16
C ARG A 8 7.13 14.36 15.18
N ARG A 9 6.92 14.62 16.48
CA ARG A 9 7.39 13.72 17.57
C ARG A 9 6.33 12.93 18.33
N ASP A 10 5.04 13.06 18.05
CA ASP A 10 4.03 12.39 18.87
C ASP A 10 3.60 11.04 18.25
N ASN A 11 3.76 9.96 19.02
CA ASN A 11 3.28 8.60 18.75
C ASN A 11 3.84 7.89 17.51
N ILE A 12 5.09 8.19 17.15
CA ILE A 12 5.80 7.54 16.03
C ILE A 12 6.73 6.46 16.55
N ILE A 13 6.62 5.27 15.96
CA ILE A 13 7.49 4.13 16.22
C ILE A 13 8.44 4.01 15.03
N SER A 14 9.75 3.97 15.28
CA SER A 14 10.74 3.71 14.24
C SER A 14 10.50 2.34 13.60
N PHE A 15 10.64 2.26 12.29
CA PHE A 15 10.57 0.96 11.63
C PHE A 15 11.73 0.05 12.10
N SER A 16 11.44 -1.21 12.40
CA SER A 16 12.43 -2.28 12.30
C SER A 16 12.47 -2.80 10.88
N GLU A 17 13.54 -3.49 10.47
CA GLU A 17 13.63 -4.02 9.09
C GLU A 17 12.45 -4.94 8.74
N ALA A 18 12.05 -5.81 9.66
CA ALA A 18 10.87 -6.67 9.49
C ALA A 18 9.58 -5.86 9.30
N SER A 19 9.42 -4.77 10.06
CA SER A 19 8.25 -3.88 9.94
C SER A 19 8.26 -3.11 8.62
N TRP A 20 9.43 -2.69 8.15
CA TRP A 20 9.60 -2.03 6.87
C TRP A 20 9.22 -2.96 5.71
N ARG A 21 9.76 -4.18 5.68
CA ARG A 21 9.40 -5.17 4.66
C ARG A 21 7.89 -5.44 4.63
N LYS A 22 7.27 -5.60 5.81
CA LYS A 22 5.82 -5.80 5.91
C LYS A 22 5.03 -4.60 5.38
N PHE A 23 5.46 -3.38 5.67
CA PHE A 23 4.90 -2.16 5.10
C PHE A 23 4.98 -2.15 3.57
N VAL A 24 6.16 -2.41 3.01
CA VAL A 24 6.40 -2.43 1.56
C VAL A 24 5.48 -3.45 0.89
N SER A 25 5.46 -4.68 1.37
CA SER A 25 4.57 -5.72 0.85
C SER A 25 3.10 -5.32 0.93
N SER A 26 2.68 -4.71 2.04
CA SER A 26 1.30 -4.24 2.20
C SER A 26 0.97 -3.10 1.24
N ALA A 27 1.90 -2.16 1.00
CA ALA A 27 1.71 -1.08 0.04
C ALA A 27 1.56 -1.62 -1.39
N HIS A 28 2.37 -2.60 -1.78
CA HIS A 28 2.23 -3.27 -3.07
C HIS A 28 0.91 -4.03 -3.22
N LEU A 29 0.35 -4.57 -2.14
CA LEU A 29 -0.98 -5.17 -2.18
C LEU A 29 -2.07 -4.10 -2.31
N TRP A 30 -2.01 -3.05 -1.49
CA TRP A 30 -3.01 -1.99 -1.47
C TRP A 30 -3.06 -1.16 -2.76
N LYS A 31 -1.94 -0.97 -3.47
CA LYS A 31 -1.89 -0.09 -4.67
C LYS A 31 -2.88 -0.50 -5.77
N TYR A 32 -3.25 -1.78 -5.80
CA TYR A 32 -4.17 -2.35 -6.78
C TYR A 32 -5.62 -2.44 -6.27
N LEU A 33 -5.86 -2.16 -5.00
CA LEU A 33 -7.20 -2.26 -4.41
C LEU A 33 -7.86 -0.90 -4.47
N ASP A 34 -9.11 -0.82 -4.91
CA ASP A 34 -9.84 0.45 -4.99
C ASP A 34 -10.40 0.86 -3.61
N THR A 35 -9.49 1.26 -2.71
CA THR A 35 -9.80 1.66 -1.33
C THR A 35 -9.08 2.95 -0.95
N ARG A 36 -9.46 3.57 0.18
CA ARG A 36 -8.74 4.72 0.74
C ARG A 36 -7.27 4.42 1.05
N GLU A 37 -6.96 3.18 1.42
CA GLU A 37 -5.59 2.73 1.64
C GLU A 37 -4.76 2.67 0.34
N SER A 38 -5.41 2.59 -0.83
CA SER A 38 -4.76 2.62 -2.15
C SER A 38 -4.01 3.92 -2.40
N GLU A 39 -4.66 5.06 -2.15
CA GLU A 39 -4.07 6.39 -2.34
C GLU A 39 -2.83 6.56 -1.47
N VAL A 40 -2.94 6.12 -0.22
CA VAL A 40 -1.84 6.10 0.74
C VAL A 40 -0.69 5.21 0.26
N ALA A 41 -1.01 4.04 -0.30
CA ALA A 41 -0.02 3.12 -0.81
C ALA A 41 0.71 3.69 -2.03
N LYS A 42 -0.02 4.27 -2.98
CA LYS A 42 0.52 4.93 -4.18
C LYS A 42 1.42 6.11 -3.81
N ASP A 43 0.99 6.98 -2.90
CA ASP A 43 1.80 8.08 -2.38
C ASP A 43 3.10 7.57 -1.75
N SER A 44 3.02 6.53 -0.91
CA SER A 44 4.19 5.95 -0.25
C SER A 44 5.16 5.32 -1.25
N ILE A 45 4.66 4.58 -2.25
CA ILE A 45 5.49 3.96 -3.29
C ILE A 45 6.23 5.02 -4.09
N ASN A 46 5.53 6.07 -4.51
CA ASN A 46 6.13 7.14 -5.32
C ASN A 46 7.15 7.95 -4.51
N ARG A 47 6.82 8.27 -3.26
CA ARG A 47 7.66 9.13 -2.41
C ARG A 47 8.95 8.45 -1.95
N TYR A 48 8.89 7.14 -1.70
CA TYR A 48 10.02 6.39 -1.13
C TYR A 48 10.62 5.38 -2.10
N GLU A 49 10.17 5.38 -3.36
CA GLU A 49 10.58 4.44 -4.41
C GLU A 49 10.62 2.99 -3.88
N LEU A 50 9.54 2.55 -3.23
CA LEU A 50 9.54 1.29 -2.44
C LEU A 50 9.91 0.04 -3.27
N GLU A 51 9.81 0.12 -4.60
CA GLU A 51 10.24 -0.93 -5.53
C GLU A 51 11.77 -1.15 -5.51
N LEU A 52 12.52 -0.08 -5.22
CA LEU A 52 13.99 -0.08 -5.16
C LEU A 52 14.51 -0.16 -3.73
N VAL A 53 13.62 0.02 -2.74
CA VAL A 53 13.99 0.20 -1.33
C VAL A 53 13.40 -0.89 -0.45
N GLN A 54 13.88 -2.12 -0.65
CA GLN A 54 13.44 -3.29 0.14
C GLN A 54 14.17 -3.45 1.48
N SER A 55 15.28 -2.72 1.68
CA SER A 55 16.03 -2.69 2.93
C SER A 55 16.24 -1.25 3.41
N PHE A 56 16.53 -1.10 4.71
CA PHE A 56 16.91 0.19 5.29
C PHE A 56 18.19 0.77 4.68
N GLU A 57 19.15 -0.10 4.38
CA GLU A 57 20.39 0.31 3.73
C GLU A 57 20.12 0.92 2.36
N ALA A 58 19.26 0.29 1.55
CA ALA A 58 18.82 0.83 0.27
C ALA A 58 18.08 2.16 0.43
N LEU A 59 17.31 2.33 1.51
CA LEU A 59 16.59 3.56 1.80
C LEU A 59 17.56 4.71 2.06
N HIS A 60 18.54 4.50 2.95
CA HIS A 60 19.52 5.53 3.29
C HIS A 60 20.47 5.84 2.13
N ALA A 61 20.83 4.85 1.31
CA ALA A 61 21.63 5.09 0.12
C ALA A 61 20.89 5.93 -0.93
N LYS A 62 19.57 5.74 -1.05
CA LYS A 62 18.74 6.39 -2.07
C LYS A 62 18.18 7.74 -1.62
N ILE A 63 17.86 7.88 -0.34
CA ILE A 63 17.28 9.08 0.26
C ILE A 63 18.11 9.46 1.50
N PRO A 64 19.34 9.99 1.33
CA PRO A 64 20.27 10.23 2.43
C PRO A 64 19.77 11.22 3.48
N GLU A 65 18.85 12.12 3.10
CA GLU A 65 18.20 13.07 3.98
C GLU A 65 17.22 12.41 4.96
N VAL A 66 16.73 11.21 4.65
CA VAL A 66 15.85 10.45 5.53
C VAL A 66 16.70 9.82 6.63
N LYS A 67 16.79 10.53 7.75
CA LYS A 67 17.55 10.08 8.93
C LYS A 67 16.75 9.10 9.78
N ILE A 68 15.43 9.24 9.82
CA ILE A 68 14.54 8.39 10.60
C ILE A 68 13.22 8.24 9.83
N VAL A 69 12.82 6.99 9.64
CA VAL A 69 11.47 6.62 9.20
C VAL A 69 10.72 5.95 10.33
N GLY A 70 9.49 6.38 10.56
CA GLY A 70 8.62 5.74 11.51
C GLY A 70 7.16 5.75 11.09
N TYR A 71 6.34 5.08 11.88
CA TYR A 71 4.91 4.95 11.66
C TYR A 71 4.12 5.18 12.94
N HIS A 72 2.89 5.62 12.79
CA HIS A 72 1.94 5.65 13.90
C HIS A 72 1.29 4.26 14.07
N ARG A 73 1.44 3.65 15.25
CA ARG A 73 1.09 2.23 15.52
C ARG A 73 -0.29 1.83 15.03
N LYS A 74 -1.32 2.62 15.37
CA LYS A 74 -2.71 2.32 14.98
C LYS A 74 -2.91 2.29 13.46
N PHE A 75 -2.25 3.18 12.73
CA PHE A 75 -2.37 3.23 11.27
C PHE A 75 -1.61 2.09 10.62
N TYR A 76 -0.40 1.79 11.10
CA TYR A 76 0.40 0.67 10.61
C TYR A 76 -0.28 -0.68 10.83
N MET A 77 -0.87 -0.90 12.01
CA MET A 77 -1.62 -2.14 12.27
C MET A 77 -2.78 -2.31 11.28
N ARG A 78 -3.58 -1.27 11.06
CA ARG A 78 -4.71 -1.33 10.12
C ARG A 78 -4.27 -1.49 8.66
N PHE A 79 -3.14 -0.90 8.30
CA PHE A 79 -2.61 -0.98 6.94
C PHE A 79 -1.95 -2.33 6.65
N THR A 80 -1.31 -2.94 7.65
CA THR A 80 -0.64 -4.25 7.51
C THR A 80 -1.48 -5.42 8.00
N ASP A 81 -2.78 -5.20 8.20
CA ASP A 81 -3.74 -6.23 8.59
C ASP A 81 -4.06 -7.12 7.38
N LYS A 82 -3.60 -8.37 7.44
CA LYS A 82 -3.78 -9.35 6.37
C LYS A 82 -5.26 -9.63 6.10
N THR A 83 -6.07 -9.80 7.15
CA THR A 83 -7.50 -10.09 7.01
C THR A 83 -8.22 -8.93 6.30
N LYS A 84 -7.82 -7.70 6.58
CA LYS A 84 -8.40 -6.52 5.91
C LYS A 84 -7.98 -6.44 4.44
N ILE A 85 -6.72 -6.72 4.12
CA ILE A 85 -6.24 -6.79 2.74
C ILE A 85 -6.99 -7.88 1.96
N ASP A 86 -7.10 -9.08 2.53
CA ASP A 86 -7.76 -10.21 1.88
C ASP A 86 -9.24 -9.93 1.60
N ARG A 87 -9.94 -9.28 2.54
CA ARG A 87 -11.33 -8.82 2.31
C ARG A 87 -11.43 -7.80 1.19
N ALA A 88 -10.51 -6.83 1.14
CA ALA A 88 -10.48 -5.83 0.09
C ALA A 88 -10.17 -6.44 -1.28
N ARG A 89 -9.25 -7.41 -1.34
CA ARG A 89 -8.95 -8.21 -2.55
C ARG A 89 -10.18 -8.95 -3.05
N LYS A 90 -10.84 -9.71 -2.17
CA LYS A 90 -12.05 -10.45 -2.54
C LYS A 90 -13.12 -9.53 -3.15
N LYS A 91 -13.39 -8.38 -2.50
CA LYS A 91 -14.36 -7.39 -3.01
C LYS A 91 -13.94 -6.80 -4.36
N HIS A 92 -12.65 -6.56 -4.55
CA HIS A 92 -12.11 -6.05 -5.81
C HIS A 92 -12.27 -7.09 -6.93
N ASP A 93 -11.94 -8.35 -6.66
CA ASP A 93 -12.04 -9.45 -7.63
C ASP A 93 -13.50 -9.73 -8.01
N GLU A 94 -14.42 -9.72 -7.03
CA GLU A 94 -15.88 -9.81 -7.28
C GLU A 94 -16.38 -8.67 -8.18
N ARG A 95 -15.90 -7.44 -7.97
CA ARG A 95 -16.26 -6.30 -8.82
C ARG A 95 -15.72 -6.47 -10.25
N LEU A 96 -14.48 -6.93 -10.40
CA LEU A 96 -13.92 -7.18 -11.73
C LEU A 96 -14.66 -8.29 -12.48
N ALA A 97 -15.01 -9.38 -11.79
CA ALA A 97 -15.83 -10.45 -12.36
C ALA A 97 -17.19 -9.90 -12.85
N HIS A 98 -17.87 -9.10 -12.03
CA HIS A 98 -19.14 -8.50 -12.41
C HIS A 98 -19.03 -7.55 -13.62
N ILE A 99 -17.99 -6.72 -13.69
CA ILE A 99 -17.74 -5.86 -14.85
C ILE A 99 -17.48 -6.70 -16.11
N SER A 100 -16.73 -7.79 -15.99
CA SER A 100 -16.46 -8.70 -17.11
C SER A 100 -17.72 -9.36 -17.64
N GLU A 101 -18.62 -9.80 -16.75
CA GLU A 101 -19.92 -10.36 -17.13
C GLU A 101 -20.76 -9.32 -17.90
N LEU A 102 -20.85 -8.09 -17.38
CA LEU A 102 -21.57 -6.99 -18.05
C LEU A 102 -20.99 -6.64 -19.43
N GLY A 103 -19.65 -6.62 -19.56
CA GLY A 103 -18.98 -6.39 -20.85
C GLY A 103 -19.32 -7.46 -21.89
N GLY A 104 -19.35 -8.73 -21.48
CA GLY A 104 -19.77 -9.84 -22.34
C GLY A 104 -21.22 -9.71 -22.82
N TYR A 105 -22.14 -9.28 -21.95
CA TYR A 105 -23.54 -9.04 -22.35
C TYR A 105 -23.69 -7.88 -23.34
N ILE A 106 -22.89 -6.81 -23.22
CA ILE A 106 -22.92 -5.68 -24.15
C ILE A 106 -22.41 -6.10 -25.53
N GLU A 107 -21.31 -6.87 -25.61
CA GLU A 107 -20.79 -7.37 -26.89
C GLU A 107 -21.78 -8.32 -27.57
N GLN A 108 -22.49 -9.15 -26.81
CA GLN A 108 -23.52 -10.05 -27.34
C GLN A 108 -24.77 -9.29 -27.83
N ALA A 109 -25.13 -8.18 -27.19
CA ALA A 109 -26.27 -7.36 -27.56
C ALA A 109 -26.03 -6.47 -28.79
N ILE A 110 -24.77 -6.15 -29.12
CA ILE A 110 -24.41 -5.37 -30.34
C ILE A 110 -24.41 -6.26 -31.60
N LEU A 111 -24.31 -7.58 -31.43
CA LEU A 111 -24.27 -8.56 -32.53
C LEU A 111 -25.65 -9.10 -32.95
N ILE A 112 -26.75 -8.54 -32.43
CA ILE A 112 -28.15 -8.86 -32.78
C ILE A 112 -28.80 -7.63 -33.40
#